data_AF-A0A435G2L5-F1
#
_entry.id   AF-A0A435G2L5-F1
#
_cell.length_a   1.000
_cell.length_b   1.000
_cell.length_c   1.000
_cell.angle_alpha   90.00
_cell.angle_beta   90.00
_cell.angle_gamma   90.00
#
_symmetry.space_group_name_H-M   'P 1'
#
loop_
_entity.id
_entity.type
_entity.pdbx_description
1 polymer ?
#
loop_
_entity_poly.entity_id
_entity_poly.type
_entity_poly.pdbx_seq_one_letter_code
_entity_poly.pdbx_strand_id
1 'polypeptide(L)'
;MNVAAEVPVMDPTVQDLVSSALSKFRAGDTVSTRAMLDAIRHADPSCEDSDDHLVELIVMAAVGKTMGVVFDHRSPDERLPRLS
;
A
#
# COMPACT_ATOMS: atom_id res chain seq x y z
N MET A 1 30.98 28.71 12.00
CA MET A 1 29.91 27.97 12.70
C MET A 1 28.86 27.65 11.66
N ASN A 2 28.79 26.39 11.21
CA ASN A 2 27.78 25.96 10.25
C ASN A 2 26.67 25.28 11.02
N VAL A 3 25.56 25.99 11.21
CA VAL A 3 24.33 25.41 11.75
C VAL A 3 23.77 24.52 10.64
N ALA A 4 23.96 23.21 10.75
CA ALA A 4 23.20 22.26 9.96
C ALA A 4 21.74 22.40 10.40
N ALA A 5 20.88 22.90 9.50
CA ALA A 5 19.46 22.94 9.76
C ALA A 5 18.96 21.49 9.89
N GLU A 6 18.49 21.12 11.07
CA GLU A 6 17.75 19.86 11.25
C GLU A 6 16.48 19.95 10.41
N VAL A 7 16.45 19.20 9.30
CA VAL A 7 15.24 19.06 8.50
C VAL A 7 14.28 18.22 9.33
N PRO A 8 13.07 18.71 9.63
CA PRO A 8 12.08 17.90 10.34
C PRO A 8 11.81 16.66 9.51
N VAL A 9 12.11 15.48 10.07
CA VAL A 9 11.70 14.21 9.47
C VAL A 9 10.21 14.09 9.74
N MET A 10 9.40 14.49 8.76
CA MET A 10 7.97 14.22 8.80
C MET A 10 7.75 12.73 8.57
N ASP A 11 6.86 12.13 9.36
CA ASP A 11 6.42 10.77 9.11
C ASP A 11 5.76 10.71 7.71
N PRO A 12 6.08 9.68 6.91
CA PRO A 12 5.53 9.55 5.57
C PRO A 12 4.02 9.39 5.63
N THR A 13 3.30 10.04 4.71
CA THR A 13 1.86 9.79 4.58
C THR A 13 1.64 8.37 4.01
N VAL A 14 0.44 7.84 4.20
CA VAL A 14 0.05 6.54 3.61
C VAL A 14 0.19 6.55 2.08
N GLN A 15 -0.10 7.70 1.45
CA GLN A 15 0.10 7.89 0.01
C GLN A 15 1.58 7.82 -0.38
N ASP A 16 2.48 8.33 0.46
CA ASP A 16 3.93 8.22 0.25
C ASP A 16 4.38 6.77 0.38
N LEU A 17 3.84 6.03 1.36
CA LEU A 17 4.12 4.60 1.54
C LEU A 17 3.65 3.78 0.32
N VAL A 18 2.42 4.00 -0.15
CA VAL A 18 1.87 3.35 -1.37
C VAL A 18 2.74 3.69 -2.59
N SER A 19 3.09 4.97 -2.75
CA SER A 19 3.92 5.43 -3.86
C SER A 19 5.32 4.81 -3.84
N SER A 20 5.91 4.71 -2.65
CA SER A 20 7.20 4.06 -2.39
C SER A 20 7.14 2.55 -2.66
N ALA A 21 6.11 1.85 -2.19
CA ALA A 21 5.91 0.43 -2.46
C ALA A 21 5.79 0.15 -3.96
N LEU A 22 5.03 0.98 -4.69
CA LEU A 22 4.85 0.87 -6.14
C LEU A 22 6.04 1.36 -6.97
N SER A 23 7.03 2.03 -6.38
CA SER A 23 8.16 2.62 -7.12
C SER A 23 9.05 1.56 -7.79
N LYS A 24 9.01 0.32 -7.29
CA LYS A 24 9.81 -0.81 -7.80
C LYS A 24 9.23 -1.46 -9.05
N PHE A 25 7.99 -1.13 -9.40
CA PHE A 25 7.24 -1.71 -10.50
C PHE A 25 7.21 -0.74 -11.68
N ARG A 26 7.07 -1.31 -12.89
CA ARG A 26 6.98 -0.57 -14.16
C ARG A 26 5.54 -0.56 -14.68
N ALA A 27 5.28 0.35 -15.61
CA ALA A 27 4.04 0.33 -16.39
C ALA A 27 3.84 -1.05 -17.06
N GLY A 28 2.63 -1.59 -16.98
CA GLY A 28 2.29 -2.93 -17.47
C GLY A 28 2.56 -4.07 -16.48
N ASP A 29 3.27 -3.84 -15.38
CA ASP A 29 3.43 -4.84 -14.32
C ASP A 29 2.10 -5.11 -13.62
N THR A 30 1.99 -6.27 -12.98
CA THR A 30 0.83 -6.65 -12.16
C THR A 30 1.24 -6.72 -10.69
N VAL A 31 0.46 -6.09 -9.81
CA VAL A 31 0.69 -6.08 -8.36
C VAL A 31 -0.40 -6.83 -7.61
N SER A 32 -0.03 -7.49 -6.51
CA SER A 32 -0.95 -8.16 -5.58
C SER A 32 -1.36 -7.21 -4.47
N THR A 33 -2.66 -7.13 -4.18
CA THR A 33 -3.16 -6.33 -3.05
C THR A 33 -2.62 -6.84 -1.71
N ARG A 34 -2.51 -8.16 -1.50
CA ARG A 34 -1.93 -8.73 -0.28
C ARG A 34 -0.47 -8.33 -0.13
N ALA A 35 0.34 -8.51 -1.17
CA ALA A 35 1.76 -8.17 -1.12
C ALA A 35 2.00 -6.67 -0.86
N MET A 36 1.13 -5.80 -1.38
CA MET A 36 1.24 -4.36 -1.13
C MET A 36 0.80 -3.99 0.28
N LEU A 37 -0.26 -4.59 0.81
CA LEU A 37 -0.64 -4.42 2.22
C LEU A 37 0.51 -4.84 3.15
N ASP A 38 1.10 -6.01 2.90
CA ASP A 38 2.24 -6.50 3.67
C ASP A 38 3.42 -5.52 3.61
N ALA A 39 3.71 -4.98 2.42
CA ALA A 39 4.79 -3.99 2.25
C ALA A 39 4.53 -2.68 3.00
N ILE A 40 3.28 -2.18 2.99
CA ILE A 40 2.89 -0.94 3.68
C ILE A 40 2.96 -1.15 5.20
N ARG A 41 2.38 -2.24 5.73
CA ARG A 41 2.41 -2.55 7.17
C ARG A 41 3.82 -2.85 7.67
N HIS A 42 4.69 -3.39 6.81
CA HIS A 42 6.09 -3.57 7.15
C HIS A 42 6.85 -2.23 7.22
N ALA A 43 6.52 -1.30 6.32
CA ALA A 43 7.14 0.03 6.30
C ALA A 43 6.63 0.93 7.43
N ASP A 44 5.36 0.79 7.80
CA ASP A 44 4.74 1.46 8.94
C ASP A 44 3.85 0.49 9.74
N PRO A 45 4.41 -0.15 10.79
CA PRO A 45 3.66 -1.02 11.69
C PRO A 45 2.60 -0.30 12.52
N SER A 46 2.65 1.03 12.60
CA SER A 46 1.68 1.85 13.34
C SER A 46 0.55 2.40 12.48
N CYS A 47 0.55 2.13 11.16
CA CYS A 47 -0.55 2.49 10.27
C CYS A 47 -1.85 1.86 10.79
N GLU A 48 -2.85 2.68 11.10
CA GLU A 48 -4.16 2.26 11.61
C GLU A 48 -5.25 2.19 10.53
N ASP A 49 -4.92 2.57 9.29
CA ASP A 49 -5.87 2.52 8.16
C ASP A 49 -6.40 1.10 7.95
N SER A 50 -7.65 0.99 7.50
CA SER A 50 -8.23 -0.32 7.16
C SER A 50 -7.61 -0.88 5.88
N ASP A 51 -7.61 -2.21 5.74
CA ASP A 51 -7.14 -2.85 4.51
C ASP A 51 -7.96 -2.40 3.29
N ASP A 52 -9.27 -2.16 3.44
CA ASP A 52 -10.12 -1.63 2.37
C ASP A 52 -9.64 -0.22 1.91
N HIS A 53 -9.30 0.67 2.85
CA HIS A 53 -8.80 2.00 2.52
C HIS A 53 -7.42 1.94 1.86
N LEU A 54 -6.53 1.10 2.37
CA LEU A 54 -5.22 0.89 1.77
C LEU A 54 -5.33 0.30 0.36
N VAL A 55 -6.23 -0.66 0.15
CA VAL A 55 -6.50 -1.25 -1.17
C VAL A 55 -7.04 -0.20 -2.14
N GLU A 56 -7.94 0.68 -1.71
CA GLU A 56 -8.42 1.80 -2.53
C GLU A 56 -7.24 2.66 -3.03
N LEU A 57 -6.35 3.08 -2.12
CA LEU A 57 -5.18 3.89 -2.47
C LEU A 57 -4.20 3.15 -3.39
N ILE A 58 -3.95 1.86 -3.14
CA ILE A 58 -3.12 1.00 -4.00
C ILE A 58 -3.70 0.96 -5.42
N VAL A 59 -5.00 0.72 -5.55
CA VAL A 59 -5.69 0.64 -6.85
C VAL A 59 -5.58 1.96 -7.59
N MET A 60 -5.89 3.08 -6.93
CA MET A 60 -5.79 4.40 -7.54
C MET A 60 -4.39 4.68 -8.07
N ALA A 61 -3.37 4.40 -7.26
CA ALA A 61 -1.98 4.63 -7.62
C ALA A 61 -1.49 3.69 -8.75
N ALA A 62 -1.86 2.40 -8.70
CA ALA A 62 -1.49 1.41 -9.71
C ALA A 62 -2.14 1.71 -11.07
N VAL A 63 -3.43 2.07 -11.07
CA VAL A 63 -4.16 2.47 -12.29
C VAL A 63 -3.53 3.73 -12.90
N GLY A 64 -3.19 4.73 -12.08
CA GLY A 64 -2.47 5.92 -12.52
C GLY A 64 -1.11 5.63 -13.17
N LYS A 65 -0.49 4.49 -12.83
CA LYS A 65 0.76 3.99 -13.41
C LYS A 65 0.57 2.93 -14.50
N THR A 66 -0.64 2.70 -14.99
CA THR A 66 -0.98 1.68 -16.00
C THR A 66 -0.54 0.25 -15.61
N MET A 67 -0.62 -0.06 -14.32
CA MET A 67 -0.34 -1.39 -13.78
C MET A 67 -1.64 -2.20 -13.65
N GLY A 68 -1.53 -3.53 -13.76
CA GLY A 68 -2.59 -4.45 -13.38
C GLY A 68 -2.65 -4.65 -11.86
N VAL A 69 -3.85 -4.88 -11.33
CA VAL A 69 -4.04 -5.17 -9.90
C VAL A 69 -4.75 -6.52 -9.74
N VAL A 70 -4.16 -7.40 -8.93
CA VAL A 70 -4.76 -8.67 -8.51
C VAL A 70 -5.31 -8.51 -7.10
N PHE A 71 -6.63 -8.66 -6.97
CA PHE A 71 -7.34 -8.63 -5.70
C PHE A 71 -7.30 -9.99 -5.00
N ASP A 72 -6.41 -10.11 -4.02
CA ASP A 72 -6.09 -11.35 -3.30
C ASP A 72 -5.94 -11.16 -1.78
N HIS A 73 -6.21 -9.96 -1.25
CA HIS A 73 -6.05 -9.62 0.17
C HIS A 73 -7.06 -10.30 1.10
N ARG A 74 -8.31 -10.51 0.67
CA ARG A 74 -9.37 -11.10 1.51
C ARG A 74 -9.01 -12.49 2.02
N SER A 75 -9.28 -12.74 3.29
CA SER A 75 -9.03 -14.05 3.91
C SER A 75 -10.08 -15.07 3.45
N PRO A 76 -9.81 -16.38 3.54
CA PRO A 76 -10.81 -17.41 3.29
C PRO A 76 -12.04 -17.30 4.22
N ASP A 77 -11.87 -16.84 5.45
CA ASP A 77 -12.94 -16.75 6.45
C ASP A 77 -13.90 -15.57 6.20
N GLU A 78 -13.43 -14.53 5.51
CA GLU A 78 -14.28 -13.42 5.03
C GLU A 78 -15.13 -13.81 3.82
N ARG A 79 -14.84 -14.96 3.18
CA ARG A 79 -15.71 -15.57 2.17
C ARG A 79 -16.80 -16.34 2.90
N LEU A 80 -17.79 -15.61 3.46
CA LEU A 80 -19.02 -16.08 4.13
C LEU A 80 -19.25 -17.61 4.24
N PRO A 81 -19.70 -18.13 5.40
CA PRO A 81 -20.05 -19.54 5.53
C PRO A 81 -21.08 -19.89 4.46
N ARG A 82 -20.79 -20.94 3.67
CA ARG A 82 -21.77 -21.46 2.74
C ARG A 82 -23.00 -21.84 3.57
N LEU A 83 -24.13 -21.18 3.28
CA LEU A 83 -25.43 -21.50 3.85
C LEU A 83 -25.57 -23.03 3.85
N SER A 84 -25.60 -23.60 5.06
CA SER A 84 -25.89 -25.02 5.29
C SER A 84 -27.38 -25.27 5.11
#